data_AF-A0A3D0C8E1-F1
#
_entry.id   AF-A0A3D0C8E1-F1
#
_cell.length_a   1.000
_cell.length_b   1.000
_cell.length_c   1.000
_cell.angle_alpha   90.00
_cell.angle_beta   90.00
_cell.angle_gamma   90.00
#
_symmetry.space_group_name_H-M   'P 1'
#
loop_
_entity.id
_entity.type
_entity.pdbx_description
1 polymer ?
#
loop_
_entity_poly.entity_id
_entity_poly.type
_entity_poly.pdbx_seq_one_letter_code
_entity_poly.pdbx_strand_id
1 'polypeptide(L)' 'MSDLKTVAKRALSLMDLTSLTDTETDQDIIDLCKQANSPAGETAAICI' A
#
# COMPACT_ATOMS: atom_id res chain seq x y z
N MET A 1 14.05 7.02 -19.37
CA MET A 1 13.15 7.31 -18.23
C MET A 1 13.88 6.91 -16.96
N SER A 2 13.93 7.78 -15.94
CA SER A 2 14.66 7.54 -14.68
C SER A 2 14.25 6.18 -14.11
N ASP A 3 15.21 5.26 -14.08
CA ASP A 3 15.08 3.87 -13.65
C ASP A 3 14.32 3.74 -12.32
N LEU A 4 14.57 4.67 -11.39
CA LEU A 4 13.94 4.69 -10.08
C LEU A 4 12.40 4.84 -10.11
N LYS A 5 11.84 5.59 -11.06
CA LYS A 5 10.37 5.71 -11.18
C LYS A 5 9.72 4.41 -11.67
N THR A 6 10.41 3.69 -12.54
CA THR A 6 9.97 2.37 -13.03
C THR A 6 10.06 1.34 -11.91
N VAL A 7 11.16 1.35 -11.16
CA VAL A 7 11.34 0.50 -9.97
C VAL A 7 10.28 0.80 -8.91
N ALA A 8 9.99 2.07 -8.64
CA ALA A 8 8.96 2.47 -7.67
C ALA A 8 7.57 1.98 -8.06
N LYS A 9 7.18 2.10 -9.33
CA LYS A 9 5.90 1.56 -9.82
C LYS A 9 5.82 0.04 -9.68
N ARG A 10 6.90 -0.67 -10.00
CA ARG A 10 6.96 -2.14 -9.83
C ARG A 10 6.88 -2.53 -8.36
N ALA A 11 7.60 -1.84 -7.49
CA ALA A 11 7.58 -2.09 -6.05
C ALA A 11 6.17 -1.89 -5.48
N LEU A 12 5.47 -0.82 -5.89
CA LEU A 12 4.09 -0.56 -5.49
C LEU A 12 3.17 -1.74 -5.83
N SER A 13 3.22 -2.23 -7.07
CA SER A 13 2.36 -3.34 -7.53
C SER A 13 2.66 -4.71 -6.90
N LEU A 14 3.72 -4.80 -6.10
CA LEU A 14 4.17 -6.03 -5.42
C LEU A 14 4.20 -5.87 -3.90
N MET A 15 3.62 -4.79 -3.38
CA MET A 15 3.67 -4.44 -1.97
C MET A 15 2.51 -5.07 -1.20
N ASP A 16 2.84 -5.65 -0.05
CA ASP A 16 1.87 -5.98 1.00
C ASP A 16 1.82 -4.80 1.99
N LEU A 17 0.80 -3.94 1.83
CA LEU A 17 0.66 -2.75 2.66
C LEU A 17 0.21 -3.18 4.07
N THR A 18 1.11 -3.07 5.05
CA THR A 18 0.99 -3.76 6.33
C THR A 18 0.72 -2.78 7.48
N SER A 19 -0.25 -3.10 8.34
CA SER A 19 -0.47 -2.44 9.65
C SER A 19 -0.65 -3.51 10.72
N LEU A 20 0.29 -3.59 11.66
CA LEU A 20 0.32 -4.57 12.75
C LEU A 20 0.77 -3.88 14.05
N THR A 21 0.02 -2.87 14.48
CA THR A 21 0.35 -2.01 15.63
C THR A 21 -0.36 -2.43 16.92
N ASP A 22 -1.17 -3.49 16.88
CA ASP A 22 -2.00 -3.99 17.99
C ASP A 22 -3.04 -2.98 18.52
N THR A 23 -3.23 -1.86 17.82
CA THR A 23 -4.06 -0.74 18.28
C THR A 23 -4.94 -0.15 17.19
N GLU A 24 -4.96 -0.76 16.00
CA GLU A 24 -5.80 -0.35 14.88
C GLU A 24 -7.27 -0.34 15.27
N THR A 25 -7.93 0.75 14.94
CA THR A 25 -9.38 0.84 14.90
C THR A 25 -9.90 0.44 13.51
N ASP A 26 -11.19 0.13 13.40
CA ASP A 26 -11.82 -0.11 12.09
C ASP A 26 -11.58 1.06 11.11
N GLN A 27 -11.50 2.29 11.61
CA GLN A 27 -11.24 3.47 10.78
C GLN A 27 -9.81 3.46 10.21
N ASP A 28 -8.82 3.01 10.99
CA ASP A 28 -7.44 2.87 10.54
C ASP A 28 -7.33 1.82 9.43
N ILE A 29 -8.04 0.70 9.57
CA ILE A 29 -8.09 -0.36 8.55
C ILE A 29 -8.79 0.13 7.27
N ILE A 30 -9.88 0.89 7.39
CA ILE A 30 -10.55 1.51 6.25
C ILE A 30 -9.60 2.49 5.53
N ASP A 31 -8.83 3.26 6.28
CA ASP A 31 -7.89 4.21 5.70
C ASP A 31 -6.67 3.51 5.09
N LEU A 32 -6.23 2.37 5.64
CA LEU A 32 -5.25 1.49 5.02
C LEU A 32 -5.75 0.95 3.66
N CYS A 33 -7.02 0.52 3.60
CA CYS A 33 -7.64 0.08 2.34
C CYS A 33 -7.69 1.20 1.29
N LYS A 34 -7.99 2.44 1.70
CA LYS A 34 -7.96 3.60 0.79
C LYS A 34 -6.54 3.90 0.30
N GLN A 35 -5.53 3.75 1.16
CA GLN A 35 -4.12 3.94 0.79
C GLN A 35 -3.62 2.88 -0.19
N ALA A 36 -4.06 1.63 -0.04
CA ALA A 36 -3.76 0.55 -0.97
C ALA A 36 -4.22 0.89 -2.41
N ASN A 37 -5.29 1.67 -2.56
CA ASN A 37 -5.72 2.24 -3.85
C ASN A 37 -5.13 3.63 -4.11
N SER A 38 -3.80 3.68 -4.27
CA SER A 38 -3.09 4.95 -4.42
C SER A 38 -3.27 5.55 -5.83
N PRO A 39 -3.07 6.87 -6.01
CA PRO A 39 -3.07 7.49 -7.35
C PRO A 39 -2.01 6.94 -8.32
N ALA A 40 -0.99 6.25 -7.81
CA ALA A 40 0.06 5.63 -8.61
C ALA A 40 -0.26 4.17 -9.03
N GLY A 41 -1.35 3.61 -8.53
CA GLY A 41 -1.79 2.23 -8.72
C GLY A 41 -2.17 1.55 -7.40
N GLU A 42 -2.76 0.37 -7.52
CA GLU A 42 -3.10 -0.50 -6.40
C GLU A 42 -1.85 -1.27 -5.90
N THR A 43 -1.80 -1.55 -4.61
CA THR A 43 -0.85 -2.51 -4.03
C THR A 43 -1.24 -3.94 -4.36
N ALA A 44 -0.36 -4.92 -4.11
CA ALA A 44 -0.67 -6.32 -4.35
C ALA A 44 -1.68 -6.86 -3.32
N ALA A 45 -1.47 -6.50 -2.06
CA ALA A 45 -2.33 -6.88 -0.95
C ALA A 45 -2.24 -5.85 0.19
N ILE A 46 -3.06 -6.09 1.22
CA ILE A 46 -2.91 -5.49 2.55
C ILE A 46 -2.69 -6.62 3.57
N CYS A 47 -1.94 -6.35 4.63
CA CYS A 47 -1.77 -7.26 5.77
C CYS A 47 -2.15 -6.51 7.04
N ILE A 48 -3.09 -7.08 7.79
CA ILE A 48 -3.67 -6.51 9.03
C ILE A 48 -3.71 -7.58 10.11
#